data_AF-S7X318-F1
#
_entry.id   AF-S7X318-F1
#
_cell.length_a   1.000
_cell.length_b   1.000
_cell.length_c   1.000
_cell.angle_alpha   90.00
_cell.angle_beta   90.00
_cell.angle_gamma   90.00
#
_symmetry.space_group_name_H-M   'P 1'
#
loop_
_entity.id
_entity.type
_entity.pdbx_description
1 polymer ?
#
loop_
_entity_poly.entity_id
_entity_poly.type
_entity_poly.pdbx_seq_one_letter_code
_entity_poly.pdbx_strand_id
1 'polypeptide(L)'
;MKKETLNFKLTEEKGNYGIIFQGSKPVAFAMFDKEDLSLSVAFKNGEVNKYPKSDVLLSVYDNTDRFYGFADYSVTENNNILNAHYEKYISLNN
;
A
#
# COMPACT_ATOMS: atom_id res chain seq x y z
N MET A 1 2.42 -23.44 5.52
CA MET A 1 1.50 -22.34 5.08
C MET A 1 2.27 -21.49 4.09
N LYS A 2 1.75 -21.23 2.88
CA LYS A 2 2.38 -20.25 1.99
C LYS A 2 2.32 -18.90 2.70
N LYS A 3 3.47 -18.25 2.87
CA LYS A 3 3.55 -16.86 3.32
C LYS A 3 2.75 -16.07 2.28
N GLU A 4 1.56 -15.58 2.64
CA GLU A 4 0.75 -14.83 1.68
C GLU A 4 1.46 -13.52 1.39
N THR A 5 2.12 -13.44 0.23
CA THR A 5 2.92 -12.29 -0.17
C THR A 5 2.00 -11.08 -0.37
N LEU A 6 2.38 -9.96 0.23
CA LEU A 6 1.73 -8.68 -0.04
C LEU A 6 2.07 -8.22 -1.45
N ASN A 7 1.07 -7.71 -2.18
CA ASN A 7 1.26 -7.18 -3.52
C ASN A 7 0.74 -5.73 -3.57
N PHE A 8 1.60 -4.78 -3.92
CA PHE A 8 1.17 -3.42 -4.19
C PHE A 8 0.77 -3.28 -5.66
N LYS A 9 -0.30 -2.52 -5.90
CA LYS A 9 -0.73 -2.12 -7.25
C LYS A 9 -1.00 -0.63 -7.27
N LEU A 10 -0.39 0.06 -8.23
CA LEU A 10 -0.69 1.45 -8.51
C LEU A 10 -2.17 1.62 -8.88
N THR A 11 -2.78 2.70 -8.38
CA THR A 11 -4.13 3.09 -8.81
C THR A 11 -4.12 3.76 -10.18
N GLU A 12 -3.01 4.42 -10.54
CA GLU A 12 -2.81 5.14 -11.80
C GLU A 12 -1.38 4.86 -12.33
N GLU A 13 -1.22 4.66 -13.64
CA GLU A 13 0.04 4.20 -14.27
C GLU A 13 1.27 5.08 -13.95
N LYS A 14 1.06 6.39 -13.77
CA LYS A 14 2.13 7.35 -13.43
C LYS A 14 1.97 7.95 -12.03
N GLY A 15 1.05 7.40 -11.24
CA GLY A 15 0.75 7.86 -9.90
C GLY A 15 1.88 7.65 -8.90
N ASN A 16 1.62 8.07 -7.68
CA ASN A 16 2.50 7.92 -6.54
C ASN A 16 1.76 7.28 -5.35
N TYR A 17 0.68 6.56 -5.63
CA TYR A 17 -0.14 5.86 -4.65
C TYR A 17 -0.80 4.63 -5.25
N GLY A 18 -1.24 3.74 -4.37
CA GLY A 18 -1.86 2.49 -4.74
C GLY A 18 -2.38 1.70 -3.54
N ILE A 19 -2.69 0.44 -3.78
CA ILE A 19 -3.30 -0.44 -2.80
C ILE A 19 -2.44 -1.68 -2.60
N ILE A 20 -2.25 -2.04 -1.34
CA ILE A 20 -1.58 -3.26 -0.90
C ILE A 20 -2.65 -4.34 -0.70
N PHE A 21 -2.43 -5.49 -1.33
CA PHE A 21 -3.30 -6.65 -1.29
C PHE A 21 -2.63 -7.83 -0.60
N GLN A 22 -3.40 -8.55 0.20
CA GLN A 22 -3.12 -9.92 0.63
C GLN A 22 -3.95 -10.86 -0.26
N GLY A 23 -3.30 -11.53 -1.21
CA GLY A 23 -4.04 -12.25 -2.26
C GLY A 23 -4.92 -11.29 -3.06
N SER A 24 -6.24 -11.50 -3.06
CA SER A 24 -7.23 -10.60 -3.67
C SER A 24 -7.82 -9.56 -2.70
N LYS A 25 -7.50 -9.63 -1.41
CA LYS A 25 -8.09 -8.78 -0.37
C LYS A 25 -7.28 -7.48 -0.23
N PRO A 26 -7.88 -6.28 -0.38
CA PRO A 26 -7.20 -5.03 -0.05
C PRO A 26 -7.01 -4.91 1.47
N VAL A 27 -5.79 -4.59 1.90
CA VAL A 27 -5.41 -4.51 3.32
C VAL A 27 -4.82 -3.15 3.71
N ALA A 28 -4.27 -2.39 2.76
CA ALA A 28 -3.74 -1.05 3.02
C ALA A 28 -3.78 -0.18 1.76
N PHE A 29 -3.88 1.12 1.96
CA PHE A 29 -3.56 2.16 0.98
C PHE A 29 -2.14 2.63 1.24
N ALA A 30 -1.36 2.85 0.19
CA ALA A 30 0.01 3.34 0.31
C ALA A 30 0.25 4.48 -0.67
N MET A 31 0.92 5.53 -0.21
CA MET A 31 1.33 6.69 -1.00
C MET A 31 2.79 6.98 -0.72
N PHE A 32 3.54 7.28 -1.77
CA PHE A 32 4.96 7.55 -1.71
C PHE A 32 5.30 8.84 -2.44
N ASP A 33 6.44 9.43 -2.12
CA ASP A 33 6.96 10.61 -2.81
C ASP A 33 8.29 10.26 -3.48
N LYS A 34 8.43 10.60 -4.77
CA LYS A 34 9.58 10.23 -5.60
C LYS A 34 10.79 11.14 -5.37
N GLU A 35 10.60 12.33 -4.81
CA GLU A 35 11.63 13.34 -4.59
C GLU A 35 12.34 13.12 -3.26
N ASP A 36 11.60 12.95 -2.16
CA ASP A 36 12.16 12.72 -0.83
C ASP A 36 12.24 11.24 -0.42
N LEU A 37 11.74 10.35 -1.29
CA LEU A 37 11.66 8.91 -1.09
C LEU A 37 10.83 8.49 0.14
N SER A 38 9.86 9.28 0.57
CA SER A 38 8.98 8.95 1.71
C SER A 38 7.87 7.95 1.34
N LEU A 39 7.37 7.20 2.34
CA LEU A 39 6.24 6.27 2.22
C LEU A 39 5.27 6.40 3.41
N SER A 40 4.00 6.67 3.10
CA SER A 40 2.86 6.70 4.03
C SER A 40 1.91 5.52 3.76
N VAL A 41 1.39 4.88 4.82
CA VAL A 41 0.53 3.70 4.70
C VAL A 41 -0.67 3.78 5.65
N ALA A 42 -1.87 3.66 5.09
CA ALA A 42 -3.12 3.58 5.83
C ALA A 42 -3.70 2.16 5.74
N PHE A 43 -3.64 1.40 6.84
CA PHE A 43 -4.18 0.04 6.90
C PHE A 43 -5.69 0.05 7.09
N LYS A 44 -6.34 -1.01 6.60
CA LYS A 44 -7.68 -1.35 7.07
C LYS A 44 -7.64 -1.57 8.58
N ASN A 45 -8.71 -1.18 9.28
CA ASN A 45 -8.82 -1.40 10.72
C ASN A 45 -8.66 -2.89 11.06
N GLY A 46 -7.78 -3.20 12.01
CA GLY A 46 -7.42 -4.55 12.44
C GLY A 46 -6.38 -5.25 11.56
N GLU A 47 -5.78 -4.58 10.57
CA GLU A 47 -4.76 -5.18 9.68
C GLU A 47 -3.33 -4.73 10.02
N VAL A 48 -3.14 -3.65 10.77
CA VAL A 48 -1.81 -3.02 10.95
C VAL A 48 -0.73 -3.94 11.52
N ASN A 49 -1.07 -4.68 12.58
CA ASN A 49 -0.11 -5.51 13.31
C ASN A 49 0.04 -6.92 12.71
N LYS A 50 -0.64 -7.19 11.59
CA LYS A 50 -0.59 -8.51 10.93
C LYS A 50 0.58 -8.66 9.98
N TYR A 51 1.19 -7.55 9.56
CA TYR A 51 2.24 -7.55 8.54
C TYR A 51 3.51 -6.88 9.06
N PRO A 52 4.68 -7.51 8.92
CA PRO A 52 5.93 -6.87 9.27
C PRO A 52 6.21 -5.71 8.29
N LYS A 53 6.85 -4.65 8.80
CA LYS A 53 7.19 -3.47 7.98
C LYS A 53 8.02 -3.82 6.73
N SER A 54 8.88 -4.84 6.83
CA SER A 54 9.68 -5.33 5.70
C SER A 54 8.82 -5.84 4.55
N ASP A 55 7.74 -6.57 4.85
CA ASP A 55 6.87 -7.15 3.81
C ASP A 55 6.07 -6.04 3.10
N VAL A 56 5.72 -4.97 3.82
CA VAL A 56 5.08 -3.76 3.26
C VAL A 56 6.04 -3.03 2.33
N LEU A 57 7.28 -2.76 2.76
CA LEU A 57 8.30 -2.12 1.93
C LEU A 57 8.60 -2.92 0.66
N LEU A 58 8.81 -4.23 0.81
CA LEU A 58 9.09 -5.11 -0.32
C LEU A 58 7.94 -5.09 -1.34
N SER A 59 6.69 -5.10 -0.87
CA SER A 59 5.54 -5.03 -1.78
C SER A 59 5.51 -3.77 -2.64
N VAL A 60 5.91 -2.62 -2.08
CA VAL A 60 5.99 -1.35 -2.82
C VAL A 60 7.21 -1.34 -3.74
N TYR A 61 8.35 -1.84 -3.28
CA TYR A 61 9.58 -1.95 -4.08
C TYR A 61 9.35 -2.78 -5.34
N ASP A 62 8.73 -3.96 -5.22
CA ASP A 62 8.51 -4.90 -6.33
C ASP A 62 7.70 -4.30 -7.49
N ASN A 63 6.95 -3.21 -7.26
CA ASN A 63 6.13 -2.56 -8.28
C ASN A 63 6.67 -1.20 -8.74
N THR A 64 7.61 -0.61 -8.00
CA THR A 64 8.12 0.75 -8.24
C THR A 64 9.61 0.79 -8.57
N ASP A 65 10.32 -0.33 -8.38
CA ASP A 65 11.77 -0.48 -8.48
C ASP A 65 12.55 0.52 -7.61
N ARG A 66 11.93 1.02 -6.53
CA ARG A 66 12.51 2.02 -5.62
C ARG A 66 12.25 1.67 -4.16
N PHE A 67 13.30 1.77 -3.34
CA PHE A 67 13.17 1.69 -1.89
C PHE A 67 12.77 3.06 -1.36
N TYR A 68 11.51 3.19 -1.00
CA TYR A 68 11.03 4.34 -0.25
C TYR A 68 11.40 4.17 1.23
N GLY A 69 12.07 5.18 1.77
CA GLY A 69 12.35 5.29 3.18
C GLY A 69 11.07 5.61 3.94
N PHE A 70 10.96 5.04 5.14
CA PHE A 70 9.98 5.47 6.10
C PHE A 70 10.42 6.78 6.75
N ALA A 71 10.34 7.91 6.02
CA ALA A 71 10.29 9.20 6.68
C ALA A 71 8.97 9.23 7.48
N ASP A 72 9.06 9.17 8.81
CA ASP A 72 7.92 9.14 9.74
C ASP A 72 6.78 8.20 9.30
N TYR A 73 6.98 6.88 9.42
CA TYR A 73 6.00 5.82 9.13
C TYR A 73 4.65 6.11 9.81
N SER A 74 3.79 6.87 9.13
CA SER A 74 2.50 7.33 9.60
C SER A 74 1.48 6.24 9.36
N VAL A 75 1.69 5.15 10.09
CA VAL A 75 0.79 4.02 10.08
C VAL A 75 -0.45 4.40 10.82
N THR A 76 -1.53 4.49 10.07
CA THR A 76 -2.84 4.73 10.65
C THR A 76 -3.78 3.63 10.19
N GLU A 77 -4.63 3.16 11.11
CA GLU A 77 -5.76 2.35 10.74
C GLU A 77 -6.89 3.29 10.31
N ASN A 78 -7.34 3.18 9.06
CA ASN A 78 -8.36 4.06 8.52
C ASN A 78 -9.16 3.40 7.39
N ASN A 79 -10.34 2.88 7.73
CA ASN A 79 -11.24 2.26 6.74
C ASN A 79 -11.72 3.27 5.68
N ASN A 80 -11.92 4.54 6.05
CA ASN A 80 -12.47 5.54 5.12
C ASN A 80 -11.47 5.86 4.02
N ILE A 81 -10.20 6.05 4.37
CA ILE A 81 -9.11 6.25 3.40
C ILE A 81 -9.02 5.03 2.47
N LEU A 82 -8.92 3.83 3.05
CA LEU A 82 -8.81 2.61 2.24
C LEU A 82 -10.00 2.44 1.29
N ASN A 83 -11.23 2.58 1.78
CA ASN A 83 -12.44 2.37 0.98
C ASN A 83 -12.53 3.38 -0.17
N ALA A 84 -12.29 4.66 0.09
CA ALA A 84 -12.36 5.70 -0.94
C ALA A 84 -11.34 5.45 -2.08
N HIS A 85 -10.11 5.07 -1.73
CA HIS A 85 -9.09 4.77 -2.73
C HIS A 85 -9.31 3.42 -3.43
N TYR A 86 -9.91 2.45 -2.74
CA TYR A 86 -10.28 1.17 -3.33
C TYR A 86 -11.42 1.28 -4.35
N GLU A 87 -12.44 2.09 -4.05
CA GLU A 87 -13.50 2.40 -5.01
C GLU A 87 -12.92 3.08 -6.26
N LYS A 88 -12.01 4.06 -6.08
CA LYS A 88 -11.30 4.69 -7.20
C LYS A 88 -10.50 3.67 -8.02
N TYR A 89 -9.75 2.80 -7.35
CA TYR A 89 -9.01 1.72 -8.01
C TYR A 89 -9.92 0.82 -8.85
N ILE A 90 -11.06 0.37 -8.31
CA ILE A 90 -12.03 -0.44 -9.05
C ILE A 90 -12.55 0.33 -10.27
N SER A 91 -12.87 1.61 -10.12
CA SER A 91 -13.45 2.41 -11.21
C SER A 91 -12.51 2.63 -12.40
N LEU A 92 -11.20 2.61 -12.17
CA LEU A 92 -10.18 2.82 -13.21
C LEU A 92 -9.72 1.53 -13.89
N ASN A 93 -10.00 0.37 -13.28
CA ASN A 93 -9.48 -0.93 -13.73
C ASN A 93 -10.60 -1.90 -14.20
N ASN A 94 -11.83 -1.39 -14.30
CA ASN A 94 -13.00 -2.06 -14.89
C ASN A 94 -13.47 -1.30 -16.12
#